data_AF-A0A1I0FNJ9-F1
#
_entry.id   AF-A0A1I0FNJ9-F1
#
_cell.length_a   1.000
_cell.length_b   1.000
_cell.length_c   1.000
_cell.angle_alpha   90.00
_cell.angle_beta   90.00
_cell.angle_gamma   90.00
#
_symmetry.space_group_name_H-M   'P 1'
#
loop_
_entity.id
_entity.type
_entity.pdbx_description
1 polymer ?
#
loop_
_entity_poly.entity_id
_entity_poly.type
_entity_poly.pdbx_seq_one_letter_code
_entity_poly.pdbx_strand_id
1 'polypeptide(L)'
;MTKQSSLILIVYAPALVSNDGRTLAAAHGIERALPGVRLEWELSRAGRPIALPQRDGWLAEASARGKFPLLCNGDENYPVTVTGWGRPAGLSAGGQSQFEVHAELPLDAASIAAAADVLEGVAEGARAFWGRVLPNGVAPEMAKQIRHSMDQPHVPPRGLPALNLPQHIPSPAIPHHLGWLNYWSAAAAQAIRFPDPVRDADLLSRARRTATGGWVVRLTETPLDLDNSAHLEALLRAYKRFPEIGGRVTPG
;
A
#
# COMPACT_ATOMS: atom_id res chain seq x y z
N MET A 1 25.37 -1.87 7.71
CA MET A 1 24.55 -1.17 6.70
C MET A 1 23.70 -0.16 7.46
N THR A 2 23.96 1.14 7.27
CA THR A 2 22.98 2.17 7.67
C THR A 2 21.68 1.87 6.93
N LYS A 3 20.58 1.72 7.67
CA LYS A 3 19.28 1.42 7.07
C LYS A 3 18.90 2.63 6.22
N GLN A 4 19.05 2.53 4.91
CA GLN A 4 18.69 3.59 3.99
C GLN A 4 17.20 3.90 4.16
N SER A 5 16.85 5.18 4.25
CA SER A 5 15.45 5.59 4.30
C SER A 5 14.78 5.16 3.00
N SER A 6 13.57 4.63 3.11
CA SER A 6 12.82 4.06 1.99
C SER A 6 11.35 4.46 2.04
N LEU A 7 10.69 4.42 0.88
CA LEU A 7 9.24 4.44 0.77
C LEU A 7 8.74 3.00 0.75
N ILE A 8 7.83 2.68 1.66
CA ILE A 8 7.14 1.39 1.75
C ILE A 8 5.75 1.56 1.15
N LEU A 9 5.50 0.83 0.08
CA LEU A 9 4.23 0.73 -0.61
C LEU A 9 3.59 -0.61 -0.30
N ILE A 10 2.33 -0.59 0.11
CA ILE A 10 1.56 -1.81 0.38
C ILE A 10 0.18 -1.68 -0.26
N VAL A 11 -0.22 -2.68 -1.04
CA VAL A 11 -1.58 -2.78 -1.58
C VAL A 11 -2.23 -4.10 -1.15
N TYR A 12 -3.55 -4.06 -0.96
CA TYR A 12 -4.37 -5.22 -0.56
C TYR A 12 -5.37 -5.53 -1.67
N ALA A 13 -5.34 -6.76 -2.16
CA ALA A 13 -6.08 -7.24 -3.32
C ALA A 13 -6.88 -8.51 -3.00
N PRO A 14 -7.83 -8.91 -3.87
CA PRO A 14 -8.44 -10.23 -3.80
C PRO A 14 -7.38 -11.33 -3.78
N ALA A 15 -7.64 -12.44 -3.08
CA ALA A 15 -6.73 -13.59 -3.03
C ALA A 15 -6.14 -13.93 -4.41
N LEU A 16 -4.85 -14.26 -4.45
CA LEU A 16 -4.18 -14.65 -5.68
C LEU A 16 -4.74 -16.00 -6.13
N VAL A 17 -5.37 -16.02 -7.30
CA VAL A 17 -5.84 -17.23 -7.97
C VAL A 17 -4.88 -17.58 -9.09
N SER A 18 -4.82 -18.85 -9.48
CA SER A 18 -3.75 -19.32 -10.37
C SER A 18 -3.75 -18.57 -11.71
N ASN A 19 -2.56 -18.12 -12.10
CA ASN A 19 -2.23 -17.58 -13.43
C ASN A 19 -3.14 -16.43 -13.94
N ASP A 20 -3.50 -15.48 -13.09
CA ASP A 20 -4.34 -14.34 -13.48
C ASP A 20 -3.56 -13.08 -13.92
N GLY A 21 -2.23 -13.20 -14.05
CA GLY A 21 -1.33 -12.15 -14.57
C GLY A 21 -1.07 -10.98 -13.62
N ARG A 22 -1.67 -10.95 -12.43
CA ARG A 22 -1.61 -9.79 -11.52
C ARG A 22 -0.22 -9.51 -10.94
N THR A 23 0.57 -10.54 -10.67
CA THR A 23 1.95 -10.41 -10.17
C THR A 23 2.85 -9.74 -11.20
N LEU A 24 2.76 -10.18 -12.46
CA LEU A 24 3.47 -9.58 -13.59
C LEU A 24 3.00 -8.14 -13.84
N ALA A 25 1.69 -7.90 -13.84
CA ALA A 25 1.13 -6.58 -14.04
C ALA A 25 1.57 -5.59 -12.95
N ALA A 26 1.65 -6.03 -11.69
CA ALA A 26 2.16 -5.22 -10.58
C ALA A 26 3.65 -4.87 -10.76
N ALA A 27 4.50 -5.84 -11.16
CA ALA A 27 5.91 -5.59 -11.46
C ALA A 27 6.08 -4.59 -12.62
N HIS A 28 5.36 -4.77 -13.73
CA HIS A 28 5.38 -3.83 -14.85
C HIS A 28 4.87 -2.43 -14.46
N GLY A 29 3.96 -2.34 -13.49
CA GLY A 29 3.50 -1.06 -12.93
C GLY A 29 4.66 -0.23 -12.38
N ILE A 30 5.58 -0.87 -11.67
CA ILE A 30 6.79 -0.23 -11.14
C ILE A 30 7.74 0.18 -12.27
N GLU A 31 8.01 -0.72 -13.20
CA GLU A 31 8.96 -0.49 -14.31
C GLU A 31 8.51 0.60 -15.29
N ARG A 32 7.20 0.81 -15.43
CA ARG A 32 6.64 1.93 -16.22
C ARG A 32 6.78 3.25 -15.48
N ALA A 33 6.62 3.26 -14.17
CA ALA A 33 6.66 4.47 -13.34
C ALA A 33 8.10 4.93 -13.04
N LEU A 34 9.07 4.02 -13.06
CA LEU A 34 10.49 4.30 -12.79
C LEU A 34 11.34 3.98 -14.02
N PRO A 35 11.62 4.97 -14.89
CA PRO A 35 12.50 4.78 -16.02
C PRO A 35 13.88 4.24 -15.59
N GLY A 36 14.37 3.22 -16.29
CA GLY A 36 15.65 2.58 -15.97
C GLY A 36 15.58 1.46 -14.92
N VAL A 37 14.46 1.30 -14.22
CA VAL A 37 14.25 0.15 -13.32
C VAL A 37 13.74 -1.05 -14.11
N ARG A 38 14.38 -2.21 -13.89
CA ARG A 38 14.00 -3.52 -14.44
C ARG A 38 14.05 -4.56 -13.34
N LEU A 39 12.91 -5.12 -13.00
CA LEU A 39 12.72 -6.09 -11.93
C LEU A 39 13.02 -7.51 -12.44
N GLU A 40 14.25 -7.74 -12.88
CA GLU A 40 14.68 -8.97 -13.57
C GLU A 40 15.56 -9.87 -12.70
N TRP A 41 15.57 -9.64 -11.39
CA TRP A 41 16.40 -10.39 -10.44
C TRP A 41 15.56 -10.91 -9.28
N GLU A 42 15.88 -12.10 -8.77
CA GLU A 42 15.46 -12.55 -7.44
C GLU A 42 16.59 -12.39 -6.43
N LEU A 43 16.29 -12.44 -5.14
CA LEU A 43 17.31 -12.55 -4.11
C LEU A 43 17.51 -14.01 -3.72
N SER A 44 18.75 -14.49 -3.82
CA SER A 44 19.17 -15.75 -3.20
C SER A 44 18.93 -15.73 -1.68
N ARG A 45 18.97 -16.91 -1.04
CA ARG A 45 18.93 -17.00 0.43
C ARG A 45 20.06 -16.23 1.13
N ALA A 46 21.18 -16.03 0.43
CA ALA A 46 22.32 -15.26 0.92
C ALA A 46 22.19 -13.75 0.65
N GLY A 47 21.07 -13.29 0.07
CA GLY A 47 20.81 -11.88 -0.24
C GLY A 47 21.48 -11.37 -1.52
N ARG A 48 22.10 -12.25 -2.31
CA ARG A 48 22.70 -11.88 -3.60
C ARG A 48 21.66 -11.91 -4.73
N PRO A 49 21.64 -10.91 -5.63
CA PRO A 49 20.81 -10.95 -6.84
C PRO A 49 21.15 -12.14 -7.74
N ILE A 50 20.11 -12.82 -8.24
CA ILE A 50 20.20 -13.85 -9.29
C ILE A 50 19.31 -13.41 -10.46
N ALA A 51 19.88 -13.34 -11.66
CA ALA A 51 19.15 -12.93 -12.85
C ALA A 51 18.05 -13.93 -13.22
N LEU A 52 16.93 -13.42 -13.73
CA LEU A 52 15.78 -14.19 -14.18
C LEU A 52 15.57 -13.99 -15.70
N PRO A 53 16.29 -14.72 -16.58
CA PRO A 53 16.16 -14.60 -18.03
C PRO A 53 14.75 -14.87 -18.57
N GLN A 54 13.94 -15.65 -17.83
CA GLN A 54 12.55 -15.97 -18.15
C GLN A 54 11.62 -15.54 -17.01
N ARG A 55 11.84 -14.33 -16.46
CA ARG A 55 11.10 -13.78 -15.31
C ARG A 55 9.60 -13.99 -15.40
N ASP A 56 8.99 -13.70 -16.55
CA ASP A 56 7.53 -13.75 -16.68
C ASP A 56 6.98 -15.17 -16.52
N GLY A 57 7.66 -16.17 -17.09
CA GLY A 57 7.32 -17.59 -16.91
C GLY A 57 7.55 -18.04 -15.46
N TRP A 58 8.68 -17.65 -14.87
CA TRP A 58 8.99 -17.93 -13.46
C TRP A 58 7.96 -17.33 -12.50
N LEU A 59 7.48 -16.10 -12.75
CA LEU A 59 6.42 -15.47 -11.98
C LEU A 59 5.08 -16.17 -12.17
N ALA A 60 4.74 -16.61 -13.38
CA ALA A 60 3.51 -17.35 -13.63
C ALA A 60 3.47 -18.66 -12.83
N GLU A 61 4.58 -19.42 -12.81
CA GLU A 61 4.73 -20.64 -12.00
C GLU A 61 4.61 -20.36 -10.50
N ALA A 62 5.19 -19.27 -10.02
CA ALA A 62 5.05 -18.88 -8.61
C ALA A 62 3.61 -18.46 -8.27
N SER A 63 2.96 -17.71 -9.16
CA SER A 63 1.57 -17.24 -8.99
C SER A 63 0.59 -18.40 -8.98
N ALA A 64 0.83 -19.45 -9.76
CA ALA A 64 0.05 -20.70 -9.72
C ALA A 64 0.09 -21.38 -8.34
N ARG A 65 1.11 -21.10 -7.52
CA ARG A 65 1.24 -21.56 -6.12
C ARG A 65 0.76 -20.52 -5.10
N GLY A 66 0.07 -19.46 -5.54
CA GLY A 66 -0.42 -18.39 -4.68
C GLY A 66 0.68 -17.49 -4.10
N LYS A 67 1.83 -17.40 -4.78
CA LYS A 67 2.99 -16.61 -4.32
C LYS A 67 3.35 -15.52 -5.30
N PHE A 68 3.85 -14.40 -4.78
CA PHE A 68 4.61 -13.42 -5.54
C PHE A 68 6.00 -13.32 -4.90
N PRO A 69 6.97 -14.12 -5.37
CA PRO A 69 8.30 -14.10 -4.78
C PRO A 69 8.95 -12.73 -5.01
N LEU A 70 9.96 -12.43 -4.19
CA LEU A 70 10.65 -11.16 -4.24
C LEU A 70 11.39 -11.01 -5.57
N LEU A 71 11.07 -9.92 -6.27
CA LEU A 71 11.84 -9.38 -7.37
C LEU A 71 12.61 -8.14 -6.91
N CYS A 72 13.78 -7.93 -7.49
CA CYS A 72 14.55 -6.71 -7.35
C CYS A 72 15.15 -6.28 -8.69
N ASN A 73 15.70 -5.07 -8.70
CA ASN A 73 16.38 -4.50 -9.86
C ASN A 73 17.86 -4.88 -10.02
N GLY A 74 18.40 -5.67 -9.08
CA GLY A 74 19.81 -6.07 -9.08
C GLY A 74 20.81 -4.96 -8.74
N ASP A 75 20.35 -3.73 -8.49
CA ASP A 75 21.20 -2.62 -8.05
C ASP A 75 21.20 -2.51 -6.52
N GLU A 76 22.32 -2.89 -5.91
CA GLU A 76 22.47 -2.84 -4.45
C GLU A 76 22.60 -1.40 -3.89
N ASN A 77 22.96 -0.41 -4.72
CA ASN A 77 23.06 1.00 -4.30
C ASN A 77 21.73 1.74 -4.42
N TYR A 78 20.85 1.26 -5.30
CA TYR A 78 19.52 1.80 -5.52
C TYR A 78 18.48 0.67 -5.50
N PRO A 79 18.25 0.01 -4.34
CA PRO A 79 17.43 -1.18 -4.29
C PRO A 79 15.96 -0.84 -4.49
N VAL A 80 15.37 -1.37 -5.56
CA VAL A 80 13.93 -1.39 -5.79
C VAL A 80 13.45 -2.82 -5.72
N THR A 81 12.45 -3.09 -4.88
CA THR A 81 11.93 -4.46 -4.68
C THR A 81 10.42 -4.52 -4.75
N VAL A 82 9.89 -5.69 -5.12
CA VAL A 82 8.47 -6.03 -4.98
C VAL A 82 8.32 -7.49 -4.59
N THR A 83 7.37 -7.78 -3.72
CA THR A 83 7.05 -9.13 -3.24
C THR A 83 5.59 -9.18 -2.82
N GLY A 84 5.03 -10.37 -2.62
CA GLY A 84 3.69 -10.51 -2.10
C GLY A 84 3.33 -11.92 -1.66
N TRP A 85 2.30 -12.00 -0.83
CA TRP A 85 1.85 -13.24 -0.23
C TRP A 85 0.34 -13.24 0.01
N GLY A 86 -0.23 -14.44 0.07
CA GLY A 86 -1.60 -14.65 0.50
C GLY A 86 -1.77 -14.38 2.00
N ARG A 87 -2.89 -13.78 2.36
CA ARG A 87 -3.36 -13.64 3.74
C ARG A 87 -4.58 -14.52 3.94
N PRO A 88 -4.64 -15.31 5.02
CA PRO A 88 -5.79 -16.16 5.28
C PRO A 88 -7.01 -15.32 5.67
N ALA A 89 -8.20 -15.84 5.35
CA ALA A 89 -9.50 -15.23 5.65
C ALA A 89 -9.64 -14.77 7.11
N GLY A 90 -9.25 -15.61 8.08
CA GLY A 90 -9.37 -15.29 9.51
C GLY A 90 -8.52 -14.13 10.00
N LEU A 91 -7.55 -13.67 9.21
CA LEU A 91 -6.69 -12.51 9.53
C LEU A 91 -6.99 -11.29 8.64
N SER A 92 -8.02 -11.36 7.81
CA SER A 92 -8.27 -10.41 6.72
C SER A 92 -9.66 -9.78 6.82
N ALA A 93 -9.80 -8.55 6.31
CA ALA A 93 -11.06 -7.83 6.33
C ALA A 93 -12.14 -8.57 5.51
N GLY A 94 -13.38 -8.53 6.02
CA GLY A 94 -14.53 -9.24 5.47
C GLY A 94 -14.48 -10.76 5.61
N GLY A 95 -13.52 -11.32 6.34
CA GLY A 95 -13.37 -12.78 6.48
C GLY A 95 -13.02 -13.47 5.15
N GLN A 96 -12.41 -12.74 4.20
CA GLN A 96 -12.04 -13.24 2.88
C GLN A 96 -10.53 -13.32 2.77
N SER A 97 -10.01 -14.38 2.15
CA SER A 97 -8.57 -14.45 1.84
C SER A 97 -8.18 -13.29 0.92
N GLN A 98 -7.02 -12.71 1.18
CA GLN A 98 -6.51 -11.56 0.43
C GLN A 98 -5.11 -11.82 -0.10
N PHE A 99 -4.66 -10.98 -1.02
CA PHE A 99 -3.30 -10.94 -1.52
C PHE A 99 -2.69 -9.58 -1.18
N GLU A 100 -1.53 -9.59 -0.54
CA GLU A 100 -0.83 -8.38 -0.14
C GLU A 100 0.45 -8.24 -0.97
N VAL A 101 0.65 -7.08 -1.59
CA VAL A 101 1.85 -6.77 -2.37
C VAL A 101 2.59 -5.64 -1.70
N HIS A 102 3.88 -5.84 -1.49
CA HIS A 102 4.81 -4.91 -0.88
C HIS A 102 5.81 -4.48 -1.93
N ALA A 103 6.02 -3.18 -2.09
CA ALA A 103 7.13 -2.64 -2.84
C ALA A 103 7.93 -1.67 -1.98
N GLU A 104 9.24 -1.67 -2.17
CA GLU A 104 10.15 -0.77 -1.46
C GLU A 104 11.01 -0.01 -2.47
N LEU A 105 11.11 1.30 -2.26
CA LEU A 105 11.84 2.25 -3.08
C LEU A 105 12.78 3.07 -2.20
N PRO A 106 13.95 3.51 -2.70
CA PRO A 106 14.78 4.47 -1.99
C PRO A 106 13.99 5.75 -1.68
N LEU A 107 14.22 6.39 -0.52
CA LEU A 107 13.62 7.69 -0.21
C LEU A 107 14.48 8.80 -0.80
N ASP A 108 14.22 9.16 -2.05
CA ASP A 108 14.91 10.23 -2.77
C ASP A 108 13.96 11.02 -3.69
N ALA A 109 14.48 12.05 -4.36
CA ALA A 109 13.65 12.91 -5.21
C ALA A 109 12.98 12.15 -6.37
N ALA A 110 13.68 11.20 -6.99
CA ALA A 110 13.15 10.42 -8.10
C ALA A 110 12.00 9.52 -7.66
N SER A 111 12.17 8.79 -6.55
CA SER A 111 11.14 7.91 -6.01
C SER A 111 9.95 8.70 -5.45
N ILE A 112 10.17 9.86 -4.83
CA ILE A 112 9.09 10.75 -4.38
C ILE A 112 8.25 11.24 -5.56
N ALA A 113 8.89 11.65 -6.65
CA ALA A 113 8.19 12.10 -7.86
C ALA A 113 7.36 10.97 -8.50
N ALA A 114 7.91 9.75 -8.55
CA ALA A 114 7.25 8.59 -9.16
C ALA A 114 6.27 7.85 -8.23
N ALA A 115 6.27 8.12 -6.91
CA ALA A 115 5.56 7.29 -5.93
C ALA A 115 4.05 7.16 -6.19
N ALA A 116 3.40 8.20 -6.72
CA ALA A 116 1.98 8.15 -7.07
C ALA A 116 1.70 7.26 -8.29
N ASP A 117 2.62 7.21 -9.26
CA ASP A 117 2.51 6.37 -10.45
C ASP A 117 2.86 4.93 -10.13
N VAL A 118 3.86 4.70 -9.26
CA VAL A 118 4.17 3.37 -8.74
C VAL A 118 2.98 2.81 -7.95
N LEU A 119 2.38 3.62 -7.06
CA LEU A 119 1.20 3.21 -6.30
C LEU A 119 0.04 2.81 -7.20
N GLU A 120 -0.28 3.62 -8.21
CA GLU A 120 -1.31 3.27 -9.17
C GLU A 120 -0.96 2.00 -9.95
N GLY A 121 0.24 1.92 -10.53
CA GLY A 121 0.65 0.80 -11.36
C GLY A 121 0.60 -0.53 -10.61
N VAL A 122 1.09 -0.55 -9.36
CA VAL A 122 1.05 -1.73 -8.50
C VAL A 122 -0.38 -2.05 -8.09
N ALA A 123 -1.17 -1.05 -7.68
CA ALA A 123 -2.53 -1.27 -7.21
C ALA A 123 -3.47 -1.76 -8.33
N GLU A 124 -3.44 -1.12 -9.49
CA GLU A 124 -4.24 -1.49 -10.66
C GLU A 124 -3.79 -2.85 -11.21
N GLY A 125 -2.46 -3.09 -11.28
CA GLY A 125 -1.90 -4.38 -11.70
C GLY A 125 -2.33 -5.53 -10.78
N ALA A 126 -2.32 -5.29 -9.47
CA ALA A 126 -2.79 -6.25 -8.46
C ALA A 126 -4.33 -6.33 -8.36
N ARG A 127 -5.07 -5.44 -9.02
CA ARG A 127 -6.53 -5.24 -8.84
C ARG A 127 -6.88 -5.03 -7.36
N ALA A 128 -6.11 -4.18 -6.70
CA ALA A 128 -6.22 -3.91 -5.28
C ALA A 128 -7.56 -3.27 -4.92
N PHE A 129 -8.07 -3.59 -3.73
CA PHE A 129 -9.15 -2.85 -3.10
C PHE A 129 -8.67 -1.45 -2.70
N TRP A 130 -7.49 -1.38 -2.09
CA TRP A 130 -6.85 -0.14 -1.65
C TRP A 130 -5.34 -0.38 -1.42
N GLY A 131 -4.58 0.70 -1.24
CA GLY A 131 -3.19 0.63 -0.84
C GLY A 131 -2.66 1.98 -0.39
N ARG A 132 -1.38 2.02 -0.01
CA ARG A 132 -0.75 3.23 0.50
C ARG A 132 0.76 3.27 0.29
N VAL A 133 1.32 4.45 0.51
CA VAL A 133 2.78 4.67 0.64
C VAL A 133 3.08 5.38 1.96
N LEU A 134 4.12 4.94 2.66
CA LEU A 134 4.70 5.61 3.84
C LEU A 134 6.23 5.62 3.78
N PRO A 135 6.90 6.65 4.30
CA PRO A 135 8.31 6.53 4.67
C PRO A 135 8.50 5.43 5.73
N ASN A 136 9.57 4.64 5.60
CA ASN A 136 9.86 3.53 6.51
C ASN A 136 10.03 3.96 7.96
N GLY A 137 10.54 5.18 8.22
CA GLY A 137 10.68 5.75 9.55
C GLY A 137 9.34 6.08 10.23
N VAL A 138 8.27 6.28 9.45
CA VAL A 138 6.93 6.60 9.97
C VAL A 138 6.10 5.34 10.23
N ALA A 139 6.40 4.24 9.53
CA ALA A 139 5.65 2.99 9.66
C ALA A 139 5.54 2.44 11.11
N PRO A 140 6.58 2.48 11.96
CA PRO A 140 6.46 2.04 13.35
C PRO A 140 5.47 2.86 14.18
N GLU A 141 5.42 4.18 14.00
CA GLU A 141 4.45 5.03 14.70
C GLU A 141 3.02 4.75 14.21
N MET A 142 2.83 4.57 12.90
CA MET A 142 1.53 4.21 12.33
C MET A 142 1.06 2.83 12.81
N ALA A 143 1.96 1.88 13.02
CA ALA A 143 1.63 0.56 13.55
C ALA A 143 1.06 0.63 14.98
N LYS A 144 1.45 1.62 15.79
CA LYS A 144 0.91 1.83 17.14
C LYS A 144 -0.57 2.21 17.15
N GLN A 145 -1.16 2.54 15.99
CA GLN A 145 -2.61 2.75 15.90
C GLN A 145 -3.41 1.46 16.08
N ILE A 146 -2.83 0.30 15.76
CA ILE A 146 -3.54 -0.98 15.79
C ILE A 146 -3.80 -1.42 17.23
N ARG A 147 -5.08 -1.60 17.58
CA ARG A 147 -5.51 -2.14 18.85
C ARG A 147 -5.52 -3.67 18.79
N HIS A 148 -4.68 -4.30 19.61
CA HIS A 148 -4.57 -5.76 19.68
C HIS A 148 -5.58 -6.42 20.63
N SER A 149 -6.12 -5.68 21.61
CA SER A 149 -7.14 -6.16 22.55
C SER A 149 -8.33 -5.22 22.55
N MET A 150 -9.55 -5.77 22.40
CA MET A 150 -10.79 -4.99 22.46
C MET A 150 -11.18 -4.61 23.89
N ASP A 151 -10.67 -5.35 24.89
CA ASP A 151 -11.03 -5.20 26.31
C ASP A 151 -10.19 -4.14 27.03
N GLN A 152 -9.09 -3.70 26.41
CA GLN A 152 -8.20 -2.70 27.00
C GLN A 152 -8.33 -1.35 26.27
N PRO A 153 -8.39 -0.23 27.01
CA PRO A 153 -8.27 1.09 26.41
C PRO A 153 -6.95 1.19 25.64
N HIS A 154 -7.04 1.53 24.36
CA HIS A 154 -5.89 1.76 23.50
C HIS A 154 -5.87 3.22 23.07
N VAL A 155 -4.83 3.95 23.47
CA VAL A 155 -4.64 5.35 23.11
C VAL A 155 -3.32 5.46 22.34
N PRO A 156 -3.37 5.48 21.00
CA PRO A 156 -2.17 5.68 20.20
C PRO A 156 -1.53 7.05 20.48
N PRO A 157 -0.20 7.18 20.28
CA PRO A 157 0.48 8.45 20.45
C PRO A 157 0.00 9.49 19.43
N ARG A 158 0.33 10.76 19.69
CA ARG A 158 0.11 11.91 18.77
C ARG A 158 -1.36 12.17 18.42
N GLY A 159 -2.30 11.70 19.25
CA GLY A 159 -3.73 11.87 19.02
C GLY A 159 -4.27 11.06 17.84
N LEU A 160 -3.48 10.13 17.29
CA LEU A 160 -3.91 9.25 16.22
C LEU A 160 -5.03 8.32 16.72
N PRO A 161 -6.02 8.00 15.88
CA PRO A 161 -7.11 7.14 16.31
C PRO A 161 -6.64 5.69 16.46
N ALA A 162 -7.23 4.99 17.43
CA ALA A 162 -7.13 3.54 17.52
C ALA A 162 -7.85 2.89 16.32
N LEU A 163 -7.23 1.87 15.73
CA LEU A 163 -7.75 1.14 14.58
C LEU A 163 -7.92 -0.34 14.96
N ASN A 164 -8.91 -0.98 14.37
CA ASN A 164 -9.15 -2.40 14.58
C ASN A 164 -8.14 -3.27 13.83
N LEU A 165 -7.93 -4.48 14.33
CA LEU A 165 -7.27 -5.52 13.56
C LEU A 165 -8.02 -5.77 12.24
N PRO A 166 -7.32 -6.09 11.13
CA PRO A 166 -7.96 -6.31 9.83
C PRO A 166 -9.12 -7.31 9.86
N GLN A 167 -9.02 -8.38 10.64
CA GLN A 167 -10.07 -9.40 10.78
C GLN A 167 -11.37 -8.89 11.43
N HIS A 168 -11.34 -7.73 12.09
CA HIS A 168 -12.52 -7.06 12.65
C HIS A 168 -13.07 -5.95 11.74
N ILE A 169 -12.49 -5.77 10.56
CA ILE A 169 -12.99 -4.83 9.55
C ILE A 169 -13.99 -5.58 8.66
N PRO A 170 -15.22 -5.09 8.48
CA PRO A 170 -16.30 -5.86 7.89
C PRO A 170 -16.21 -6.04 6.36
N SER A 171 -15.38 -5.23 5.68
CA SER A 171 -15.26 -5.28 4.22
C SER A 171 -13.81 -5.04 3.79
N PRO A 172 -13.30 -5.80 2.79
CA PRO A 172 -11.98 -5.57 2.22
C PRO A 172 -11.86 -4.23 1.48
N ALA A 173 -12.99 -3.61 1.11
CA ALA A 173 -13.01 -2.28 0.51
C ALA A 173 -12.72 -1.16 1.53
N ILE A 174 -12.84 -1.41 2.84
CA ILE A 174 -12.52 -0.42 3.87
C ILE A 174 -11.00 -0.44 4.12
N PRO A 175 -10.28 0.68 3.88
CA PRO A 175 -8.85 0.74 4.14
C PRO A 175 -8.52 0.49 5.61
N HIS A 176 -7.45 -0.27 5.89
CA HIS A 176 -7.05 -0.54 7.27
C HIS A 176 -6.48 0.71 7.96
N HIS A 177 -5.79 1.57 7.20
CA HIS A 177 -5.12 2.77 7.68
C HIS A 177 -4.73 3.66 6.50
N LEU A 178 -4.41 4.92 6.78
CA LEU A 178 -3.94 5.89 5.80
C LEU A 178 -2.42 5.86 5.65
N GLY A 179 -1.93 6.35 4.52
CA GLY A 179 -0.53 6.69 4.29
C GLY A 179 -0.35 8.12 3.77
N TRP A 180 0.88 8.47 3.37
CA TRP A 180 1.18 9.71 2.66
C TRP A 180 0.40 9.78 1.35
N LEU A 181 0.54 8.72 0.55
CA LEU A 181 -0.27 8.46 -0.64
C LEU A 181 -1.22 7.31 -0.33
N ASN A 182 -2.40 7.36 -0.93
CA ASN A 182 -3.44 6.36 -0.76
C ASN A 182 -4.02 6.03 -2.13
N TYR A 183 -4.17 4.74 -2.41
CA TYR A 183 -4.95 4.26 -3.54
C TYR A 183 -6.26 3.70 -3.00
N TRP A 184 -7.37 4.08 -3.62
CA TRP A 184 -8.69 3.54 -3.33
C TRP A 184 -9.33 3.11 -4.65
N SER A 185 -9.65 1.83 -4.78
CA SER A 185 -10.49 1.37 -5.89
C SER A 185 -11.85 2.09 -5.88
N ALA A 186 -12.62 1.99 -6.96
CA ALA A 186 -13.98 2.52 -6.99
C ALA A 186 -14.83 2.04 -5.79
N ALA A 187 -14.72 0.75 -5.43
CA ALA A 187 -15.43 0.18 -4.29
C ALA A 187 -14.93 0.73 -2.95
N ALA A 188 -13.62 0.92 -2.78
CA ALA A 188 -13.06 1.50 -1.56
C ALA A 188 -13.44 2.97 -1.40
N ALA A 189 -13.37 3.75 -2.48
CA ALA A 189 -13.79 5.14 -2.51
C ALA A 189 -15.28 5.27 -2.13
N GLN A 190 -16.14 4.40 -2.67
CA GLN A 190 -17.55 4.33 -2.29
C GLN A 190 -17.73 3.98 -0.80
N ALA A 191 -17.00 2.98 -0.29
CA ALA A 191 -17.11 2.53 1.09
C ALA A 191 -16.76 3.61 2.11
N ILE A 192 -15.82 4.51 1.79
CA ILE A 192 -15.43 5.64 2.64
C ILE A 192 -16.13 6.96 2.26
N ARG A 193 -17.06 6.90 1.29
CA ARG A 193 -17.82 8.06 0.78
C ARG A 193 -16.91 9.17 0.25
N PHE A 194 -15.97 8.81 -0.60
CA PHE A 194 -15.08 9.71 -1.33
C PHE A 194 -15.36 9.64 -2.85
N PRO A 195 -15.41 10.78 -3.56
CA PRO A 195 -15.31 12.14 -3.05
C PRO A 195 -16.66 12.73 -2.65
N ASP A 196 -16.64 13.63 -1.67
CA ASP A 196 -17.65 14.64 -1.38
C ASP A 196 -17.10 16.00 -1.87
N PRO A 197 -17.66 16.61 -2.93
CA PRO A 197 -17.10 17.83 -3.52
C PRO A 197 -16.99 19.02 -2.54
N VAL A 198 -17.86 19.09 -1.52
CA VAL A 198 -17.87 20.18 -0.55
C VAL A 198 -16.83 19.93 0.54
N ARG A 199 -16.71 18.67 1.00
CA ARG A 199 -15.83 18.33 2.13
C ARG A 199 -14.41 17.97 1.72
N ASP A 200 -14.22 17.56 0.47
CA ASP A 200 -12.96 16.99 -0.02
C ASP A 200 -12.23 17.89 -1.02
N ALA A 201 -12.64 19.16 -1.19
CA ALA A 201 -12.02 20.07 -2.16
C ALA A 201 -10.48 20.13 -2.06
N ASP A 202 -9.94 20.17 -0.83
CA ASP A 202 -8.49 20.16 -0.58
C ASP A 202 -7.80 18.80 -0.85
N LEU A 203 -8.52 17.70 -0.69
CA LEU A 203 -8.00 16.37 -1.07
C LEU A 203 -8.09 16.18 -2.59
N LEU A 204 -9.16 16.69 -3.21
CA LEU A 204 -9.41 16.61 -4.65
C LEU A 204 -8.40 17.41 -5.46
N SER A 205 -7.88 18.53 -4.94
CA SER A 205 -6.79 19.29 -5.58
C SER A 205 -5.49 18.46 -5.69
N ARG A 206 -5.37 17.39 -4.89
CA ARG A 206 -4.21 16.50 -4.81
C ARG A 206 -4.59 15.04 -5.04
N ALA A 207 -5.72 14.82 -5.68
CA ALA A 207 -6.22 13.51 -6.07
C ALA A 207 -6.29 13.42 -7.59
N ARG A 208 -6.06 12.22 -8.12
CA ARG A 208 -6.31 11.89 -9.52
C ARG A 208 -7.14 10.63 -9.62
N ARG A 209 -8.06 10.60 -10.58
CA ARG A 209 -8.87 9.43 -10.89
C ARG A 209 -8.07 8.47 -11.76
N THR A 210 -8.14 7.17 -11.46
CA THR A 210 -7.48 6.14 -12.25
C THR A 210 -8.35 5.70 -13.42
N ALA A 211 -7.76 5.00 -14.40
CA ALA A 211 -8.49 4.51 -15.58
C ALA A 211 -9.61 3.51 -15.22
N THR A 212 -9.49 2.77 -14.11
CA THR A 212 -10.51 1.81 -13.64
C THR A 212 -11.54 2.44 -12.71
N GLY A 213 -11.46 3.77 -12.54
CA GLY A 213 -12.41 4.53 -11.73
C GLY A 213 -12.05 4.62 -10.24
N GLY A 214 -10.88 4.13 -9.84
CA GLY A 214 -10.30 4.38 -8.53
C GLY A 214 -9.71 5.78 -8.38
N TRP A 215 -9.00 6.01 -7.28
CA TRP A 215 -8.37 7.27 -6.93
C TRP A 215 -6.98 7.05 -6.35
N VAL A 216 -6.03 7.90 -6.74
CA VAL A 216 -4.79 8.12 -6.01
C VAL A 216 -4.89 9.47 -5.31
N VAL A 217 -4.71 9.49 -3.99
CA VAL A 217 -4.90 10.65 -3.12
C VAL A 217 -3.67 10.91 -2.28
N ARG A 218 -3.15 12.14 -2.36
CA ARG A 218 -1.99 12.59 -1.59
C ARG A 218 -2.43 13.45 -0.39
N LEU A 219 -1.99 13.10 0.82
CA LEU A 219 -2.35 13.83 2.04
C LEU A 219 -1.51 15.08 2.30
N THR A 220 -0.26 15.11 1.84
CA THR A 220 0.73 16.20 2.00
C THR A 220 1.62 16.29 0.77
N GLU A 221 2.16 17.46 0.44
CA GLU A 221 3.00 17.61 -0.79
C GLU A 221 4.29 16.79 -0.74
N THR A 222 4.89 16.68 0.44
CA THR A 222 6.09 15.88 0.68
C THR A 222 5.76 14.64 1.49
N PRO A 223 6.65 13.62 1.50
CA PRO A 223 6.43 12.41 2.27
C PRO A 223 6.08 12.68 3.73
N LEU A 224 5.13 11.91 4.24
CA LEU A 224 4.59 12.10 5.59
C LEU A 224 5.71 12.10 6.64
N ASP A 225 5.66 13.05 7.56
CA ASP A 225 6.60 13.24 8.66
C ASP A 225 5.76 13.60 9.88
N LEU A 226 5.78 12.77 10.92
CA LEU A 226 4.92 12.96 12.09
C LEU A 226 5.46 13.98 13.09
N ASP A 227 6.71 14.43 12.93
CA ASP A 227 7.28 15.52 13.72
C ASP A 227 6.97 16.89 13.10
N ASN A 228 6.58 16.92 11.81
CA ASN A 228 5.97 18.09 11.19
C ASN A 228 4.49 18.20 11.60
N SER A 229 4.15 19.27 12.32
CA SER A 229 2.79 19.50 12.82
C SER A 229 1.74 19.60 11.72
N ALA A 230 2.07 20.20 10.57
CA ALA A 230 1.15 20.33 9.43
C ALA A 230 0.83 18.96 8.81
N HIS A 231 1.82 18.06 8.77
CA HIS A 231 1.65 16.70 8.28
C HIS A 231 0.78 15.86 9.22
N LEU A 232 1.06 15.95 10.53
CA LEU A 232 0.24 15.29 11.55
C LEU A 232 -1.20 15.81 11.50
N GLU A 233 -1.41 17.13 11.39
CA GLU A 233 -2.74 17.71 11.31
C GLU A 233 -3.48 17.25 10.05
N ALA A 234 -2.81 17.20 8.88
CA ALA A 234 -3.41 16.68 7.66
C ALA A 234 -3.87 15.22 7.80
N LEU A 235 -3.05 14.38 8.44
CA LEU A 235 -3.39 12.99 8.72
C LEU A 235 -4.60 12.87 9.68
N LEU A 236 -4.61 13.66 10.76
CA LEU A 236 -5.71 13.69 11.72
C LEU A 236 -7.02 14.18 11.08
N ARG A 237 -6.96 15.22 10.23
CA ARG A 237 -8.10 15.70 9.46
C ARG A 237 -8.62 14.62 8.51
N ALA A 238 -7.75 13.87 7.85
CA ALA A 238 -8.14 12.77 6.98
C ALA A 238 -8.84 11.64 7.76
N TYR A 239 -8.31 11.24 8.92
CA TYR A 239 -9.00 10.28 9.79
C TYR A 239 -10.34 10.80 10.32
N LYS A 240 -10.46 12.10 10.60
CA LYS A 240 -11.75 12.71 10.97
C LYS A 240 -12.75 12.69 9.80
N ARG A 241 -12.27 12.89 8.57
CA ARG A 241 -13.09 12.89 7.36
C ARG A 241 -13.61 11.51 6.98
N PHE A 242 -12.80 10.47 7.18
CA PHE A 242 -13.13 9.08 6.81
C PHE A 242 -13.25 8.18 8.04
N PRO A 243 -14.30 8.34 8.87
CA PRO A 243 -14.44 7.64 10.14
C PRO A 243 -14.46 6.10 10.01
N GLU A 244 -14.81 5.55 8.84
CA GLU A 244 -14.85 4.11 8.58
C GLU A 244 -13.45 3.48 8.49
N ILE A 245 -12.42 4.25 8.08
CA ILE A 245 -11.05 3.73 7.90
C ILE A 245 -10.54 3.12 9.22
N GLY A 246 -9.97 1.92 9.10
CA GLY A 246 -9.51 1.10 10.21
C GLY A 246 -10.63 0.46 11.03
N GLY A 247 -11.84 0.38 10.47
CA GLY A 247 -12.99 -0.24 11.12
C GLY A 247 -13.44 0.48 12.38
N ARG A 248 -13.19 1.79 12.51
CA ARG A 248 -13.48 2.55 13.72
C ARG A 248 -14.97 2.78 13.95
N VAL A 249 -15.77 2.66 12.89
CA VAL A 249 -17.22 2.72 12.94
C VAL A 249 -17.75 1.45 12.29
N THR A 250 -18.64 0.74 12.99
CA THR A 250 -19.40 -0.34 12.38
C THR A 250 -20.43 0.31 11.44
N PRO A 251 -20.49 -0.07 10.15
CA PRO A 251 -21.61 0.36 9.31
C PRO A 251 -22.91 -0.07 10.00
N GLY A 252 -23.78 0.91 10.26
CA GLY A 252 -25.13 0.66 10.78
C GLY A 252 -26.04 0.05 9.72
#